data_AF-A0A3A8HKH5-F1
#
_entry.id   AF-A0A3A8HKH5-F1
#
_cell.length_a   1.000
_cell.length_b   1.000
_cell.length_c   1.000
_cell.angle_alpha   90.00
_cell.angle_beta   90.00
_cell.angle_gamma   90.00
#
_symmetry.space_group_name_H-M   'P 1'
#
loop_
_entity.id
_entity.type
_entity.pdbx_description
1 polymer ?
#
loop_
_entity_poly.entity_id
_entity_poly.type
_entity_poly.pdbx_seq_one_letter_code
_entity_poly.pdbx_strand_id
1 'polypeptide(L)'
;MPGFGPFDTFSDALMAACPVILSQPHATAGRKGTQAFDVRWRVSKEYCAWLYYTPVGKYEMSMLTDQSAQDDLDRRRSCLLPETVDDARFPPGSLKYVFALHNHPYEGHLSDGDLRMIVSMGRVHGWVMELGGRKVPLSIVAFFSNSDDLDHPSCDGFFQYIPVTGELMKWTGGLRGGWRQEVLGTVTWQDETHYRIDGK
;
A
#
# COMPACT_ATOMS: atom_id res chain seq x y z
N MET A 1 16.08 6.37 -1.37
CA MET A 1 16.59 4.98 -1.38
C MET A 1 16.91 4.57 -2.82
N PRO A 2 18.17 4.66 -3.27
CA PRO A 2 18.62 3.82 -4.36
C PRO A 2 18.65 2.36 -3.87
N GLY A 3 18.04 1.43 -4.61
CA GLY A 3 18.29 0.00 -4.40
C GLY A 3 17.31 -0.80 -3.54
N PHE A 4 16.02 -0.43 -3.44
CA PHE A 4 15.01 -1.40 -3.03
C PHE A 4 14.64 -2.27 -4.24
N GLY A 5 15.18 -3.48 -4.26
CA GLY A 5 15.19 -4.36 -5.44
C GLY A 5 16.56 -4.36 -6.13
N PRO A 6 16.69 -5.05 -7.27
CA PRO A 6 15.63 -5.67 -8.06
C PRO A 6 15.09 -7.00 -7.48
N PHE A 7 13.80 -7.26 -7.68
CA PHE A 7 13.15 -8.54 -7.36
C PHE A 7 12.61 -9.24 -8.62
N ASP A 8 12.53 -10.57 -8.59
CA ASP A 8 12.02 -11.37 -9.71
C ASP A 8 10.49 -11.44 -9.73
N THR A 9 9.84 -11.34 -8.57
CA THR A 9 8.38 -11.42 -8.44
C THR A 9 7.82 -10.24 -7.65
N PHE A 10 6.60 -9.84 -7.96
CA PHE A 10 5.89 -8.83 -7.17
C PHE A 10 5.66 -9.29 -5.73
N SER A 11 5.54 -10.60 -5.51
CA SER A 11 5.31 -11.17 -4.18
C SER A 11 6.52 -10.95 -3.28
N ASP A 12 7.73 -11.26 -3.77
CA ASP A 12 8.96 -11.06 -3.01
C ASP A 12 9.18 -9.58 -2.71
N ALA A 13 8.93 -8.71 -3.70
CA ALA A 13 9.05 -7.28 -3.54
C ALA A 13 8.04 -6.71 -2.53
N LEU A 14 6.79 -7.17 -2.57
CA LEU A 14 5.74 -6.78 -1.62
C LEU A 14 6.12 -7.19 -0.19
N MET A 15 6.65 -8.42 -0.03
CA MET A 15 7.10 -8.95 1.25
C MET A 15 8.27 -8.18 1.83
N ALA A 16 9.23 -7.81 1.00
CA ALA A 16 10.37 -7.00 1.41
C ALA A 16 9.95 -5.55 1.76
N ALA A 17 8.87 -5.04 1.17
CA ALA A 17 8.47 -3.64 1.34
C ALA A 17 7.85 -3.39 2.72
N CYS A 18 7.07 -4.35 3.22
CA CYS A 18 6.38 -4.25 4.50
C CYS A 18 7.31 -3.85 5.67
N PRO A 19 8.42 -4.56 5.99
CA PRO A 19 9.32 -4.17 7.07
C PRO A 19 10.04 -2.83 6.79
N VAL A 20 10.29 -2.48 5.53
CA VAL A 20 10.92 -1.19 5.17
C VAL A 20 10.00 -0.01 5.47
N ILE A 21 8.72 -0.13 5.14
CA ILE A 21 7.73 0.93 5.41
C ILE A 21 7.42 0.99 6.91
N LEU A 22 7.20 -0.16 7.56
CA LEU A 22 6.82 -0.19 8.97
C LEU A 22 7.95 0.21 9.91
N SER A 23 9.22 0.04 9.52
CA SER A 23 10.37 0.50 10.32
C SER A 23 10.60 2.02 10.27
N GLN A 24 9.83 2.77 9.48
CA GLN A 24 9.95 4.22 9.47
C GLN A 24 9.46 4.82 10.80
N PRO A 25 10.05 5.94 11.25
CA PRO A 25 9.66 6.60 12.49
C PRO A 25 8.15 6.89 12.53
N HIS A 26 7.49 6.40 13.58
CA HIS A 26 6.05 6.59 13.80
C HIS A 26 5.15 5.99 12.70
N ALA A 27 5.63 5.03 11.90
CA ALA A 27 4.79 4.32 10.93
C ALA A 27 3.69 3.47 11.59
N THR A 28 3.83 3.13 12.88
CA THR A 28 2.81 2.41 13.64
C THR A 28 2.51 3.07 14.99
N ALA A 29 1.25 3.01 15.39
CA ALA A 29 0.75 3.33 16.72
C ALA A 29 0.70 2.08 17.64
N GLY A 30 1.03 0.91 17.09
CA GLY A 30 0.92 -0.39 17.74
C GLY A 30 -0.53 -0.86 17.84
N ARG A 31 -0.77 -1.86 18.70
CA ARG A 31 -2.08 -2.47 18.86
C ARG A 31 -3.10 -1.48 19.45
N LYS A 32 -4.27 -1.40 18.80
CA LYS A 32 -5.42 -0.63 19.29
C LYS A 32 -5.88 -1.16 20.65
N GLY A 33 -6.13 -0.25 21.59
CA GLY A 33 -6.57 -0.57 22.95
C GLY A 33 -5.44 -0.66 23.99
N THR A 34 -4.19 -0.46 23.60
CA THR A 34 -3.06 -0.30 24.54
C THR A 34 -3.07 1.11 25.17
N GLN A 35 -2.55 1.24 26.40
CA GLN A 35 -2.65 2.47 27.20
C GLN A 35 -2.10 3.73 26.51
N ALA A 36 -1.09 3.59 25.66
CA ALA A 36 -0.43 4.69 24.95
C ALA A 36 -0.90 4.85 23.49
N PHE A 37 -1.88 4.06 23.04
CA PHE A 37 -2.32 4.04 21.65
C PHE A 37 -2.72 5.42 21.14
N ASP A 38 -3.57 6.15 21.87
CA ASP A 38 -4.09 7.44 21.41
C ASP A 38 -2.99 8.49 21.23
N VAL A 39 -1.95 8.45 22.06
CA VAL A 39 -0.80 9.36 21.94
C VAL A 39 0.05 8.97 20.72
N ARG A 40 0.34 7.68 20.54
CA ARG A 40 1.12 7.16 19.40
C ARG A 40 0.39 7.40 18.09
N TRP A 41 -0.91 7.17 18.05
CA TRP A 41 -1.80 7.47 16.93
C TRP A 41 -1.78 8.96 16.57
N ARG A 42 -1.71 9.86 17.56
CA ARG A 42 -1.64 11.31 17.30
C ARG A 42 -0.32 11.75 16.68
N VAL A 43 0.74 10.96 16.75
CA VAL A 43 2.06 11.32 16.17
C VAL A 43 2.47 10.40 15.02
N SER A 44 1.64 9.42 14.66
CA SER A 44 1.92 8.49 13.58
C SER A 44 1.99 9.17 12.20
N LYS A 45 2.67 8.53 11.26
CA LYS A 45 2.76 8.98 9.88
C LYS A 45 2.46 7.83 8.93
N GLU A 46 1.91 8.17 7.77
CA GLU A 46 1.88 7.25 6.63
C GLU A 46 3.04 7.57 5.70
N TYR A 47 3.62 6.51 5.18
CA TYR A 47 4.67 6.49 4.20
C TYR A 47 4.14 5.71 3.01
N CYS A 48 4.26 6.25 1.80
CA CYS A 48 3.95 5.51 0.59
C CYS A 48 5.10 5.40 -0.38
N ALA A 49 4.99 4.39 -1.23
CA ALA A 49 5.83 4.21 -2.39
C ALA A 49 5.06 3.49 -3.50
N TRP A 50 5.55 3.64 -4.72
CA TRP A 50 5.18 2.77 -5.82
C TRP A 50 6.02 1.50 -5.78
N LEU A 51 5.37 0.34 -5.91
CA LEU A 51 6.03 -0.83 -6.48
C LEU A 51 5.79 -0.87 -7.98
N TYR A 52 6.86 -0.86 -8.77
CA TYR A 52 6.81 -0.81 -10.22
C TYR A 52 7.67 -1.90 -10.86
N TYR A 53 7.32 -2.26 -12.08
CA TYR A 53 8.06 -3.18 -12.94
C TYR A 53 8.89 -2.40 -13.96
N THR A 54 10.15 -2.79 -14.09
CA THR A 54 11.15 -2.10 -14.90
C THR A 54 11.26 -2.70 -16.31
N PRO A 55 11.78 -1.95 -17.30
CA PRO A 55 12.05 -2.46 -18.64
C PRO A 55 13.00 -3.67 -18.70
N VAL A 56 13.84 -3.85 -17.68
CA VAL A 56 14.74 -5.01 -17.56
C VAL A 56 14.09 -6.23 -16.92
N GLY A 57 12.78 -6.16 -16.67
CA GLY A 57 11.98 -7.30 -16.25
C GLY A 57 12.00 -7.59 -14.75
N LYS A 58 12.25 -6.58 -13.92
CA LYS A 58 12.36 -6.70 -12.45
C LYS A 58 11.36 -5.80 -11.74
N TYR A 59 11.06 -6.12 -10.49
CA TYR A 59 10.25 -5.27 -9.61
C TYR A 59 11.16 -4.44 -8.69
N GLU A 60 10.84 -3.16 -8.54
CA GLU A 60 11.55 -2.20 -7.70
C GLU A 60 10.55 -1.29 -6.98
N MET A 61 10.97 -0.66 -5.89
CA MET A 61 10.14 0.29 -5.13
C MET A 61 10.73 1.70 -5.24
N SER A 62 9.85 2.69 -5.36
CA SER A 62 10.25 4.09 -5.36
C SER A 62 10.82 4.51 -4.01
N MET A 63 11.35 5.73 -3.95
CA MET A 63 11.60 6.37 -2.66
C MET A 63 10.29 6.53 -1.89
N LEU A 64 10.38 6.41 -0.56
CA LEU A 64 9.28 6.68 0.33
C LEU A 64 8.97 8.17 0.37
N THR A 65 7.69 8.50 0.42
CA THR A 65 7.17 9.84 0.68
C THR A 65 6.28 9.82 1.91
N ASP A 66 6.51 10.74 2.84
CA ASP A 66 5.67 10.99 4.00
C ASP A 66 4.94 12.34 3.92
N GLN A 67 4.93 12.95 2.73
CA GLN A 67 4.24 14.22 2.49
C GLN A 67 2.74 13.99 2.60
N SER A 68 2.08 14.64 3.54
CA SER A 68 0.61 14.67 3.59
C SER A 68 0.06 15.82 2.75
N ALA A 69 -1.16 15.67 2.23
CA ALA A 69 -1.91 16.83 1.74
C ALA A 69 -1.99 17.88 2.86
N GLN A 70 -1.72 19.15 2.55
CA GLN A 70 -1.94 20.25 3.48
C GLN A 70 -3.45 20.39 3.72
N ASP A 71 -3.95 19.75 4.76
CA ASP A 71 -5.26 20.08 5.32
C ASP A 71 -5.10 20.23 6.83
N ASP A 72 -4.86 21.47 7.27
CA ASP A 72 -4.61 21.83 8.68
C ASP A 72 -5.84 21.64 9.59
N LEU A 73 -6.99 21.25 9.01
CA LEU A 73 -8.25 21.04 9.73
C LEU A 73 -8.67 19.57 9.78
N ASP A 74 -8.31 18.79 8.76
CA ASP A 74 -8.62 17.36 8.70
C ASP A 74 -7.32 16.58 8.95
N ARG A 75 -7.22 15.92 10.11
CA ARG A 75 -6.09 15.07 10.51
C ARG A 75 -5.95 13.81 9.65
N ARG A 76 -6.32 13.86 8.37
CA ARG A 76 -6.18 12.80 7.38
C ARG A 76 -4.70 12.64 7.07
N ARG A 77 -4.12 11.58 7.62
CA ARG A 77 -2.71 11.24 7.49
C ARG A 77 -2.44 10.46 6.22
N SER A 78 -3.08 10.82 5.11
CA SER A 78 -2.79 10.14 3.84
C SER A 78 -1.49 10.69 3.27
N CYS A 79 -0.55 9.82 2.95
CA CYS A 79 0.64 10.22 2.22
C CYS A 79 0.30 10.49 0.74
N LEU A 80 1.01 11.44 0.13
CA LEU A 80 0.87 11.82 -1.28
C LEU A 80 1.82 11.00 -2.14
N LEU A 81 1.25 10.06 -2.90
CA LEU A 81 1.99 9.29 -3.88
C LEU A 81 1.94 10.02 -5.24
N PRO A 82 3.08 10.44 -5.82
CA PRO A 82 3.09 11.05 -7.14
C PRO A 82 2.58 10.07 -8.20
N GLU A 83 1.95 10.59 -9.27
CA GLU A 83 1.48 9.75 -10.38
C GLU A 83 2.63 9.00 -11.05
N THR A 84 3.82 9.58 -11.13
CA THR A 84 4.96 8.95 -11.80
C THR A 84 6.21 8.92 -10.95
N VAL A 85 6.98 7.85 -11.06
CA VAL A 85 8.33 7.74 -10.53
C VAL A 85 9.32 8.23 -11.59
N ASP A 86 10.20 9.14 -11.19
CA ASP A 86 11.35 9.55 -11.99
C ASP A 86 12.57 8.69 -11.61
N ASP A 87 12.87 7.70 -12.45
CA ASP A 87 14.02 6.81 -12.30
C ASP A 87 14.95 7.00 -13.49
N ALA A 88 16.03 7.77 -13.29
CA ALA A 88 16.98 8.15 -14.33
C ALA A 88 17.65 6.97 -15.04
N ARG A 89 17.55 5.74 -14.51
CA ARG A 89 18.04 4.51 -15.16
C ARG A 89 17.17 4.08 -16.35
N PHE A 90 15.92 4.54 -16.41
CA PHE A 90 14.93 4.08 -17.38
C PHE A 90 14.27 5.25 -18.12
N PRO A 91 13.85 5.08 -19.39
CA PRO A 91 13.17 6.15 -20.12
C PRO A 91 11.85 6.58 -19.44
N PRO A 92 11.46 7.86 -19.54
CA PRO A 92 10.17 8.33 -19.05
C PRO A 92 9.00 7.49 -19.59
N GLY A 93 8.05 7.14 -18.72
CA GLY A 93 6.86 6.35 -19.07
C GLY A 93 7.11 4.86 -19.35
N SER A 94 8.35 4.37 -19.19
CA SER A 94 8.67 2.95 -19.41
C SER A 94 8.39 2.03 -18.21
N LEU A 95 8.17 2.63 -17.02
CA LEU A 95 7.83 1.90 -15.80
C LEU A 95 6.35 1.46 -15.82
N LYS A 96 6.07 0.28 -15.26
CA LYS A 96 4.69 -0.21 -15.11
C LYS A 96 4.33 -0.30 -13.63
N TYR A 97 3.33 0.45 -13.21
CA TYR A 97 2.94 0.61 -11.81
C TYR A 97 2.06 -0.54 -11.35
N VAL A 98 2.46 -1.25 -10.28
CA VAL A 98 1.82 -2.50 -9.83
C VAL A 98 1.05 -2.30 -8.55
N PHE A 99 1.71 -1.79 -7.52
CA PHE A 99 1.08 -1.52 -6.24
C PHE A 99 1.37 -0.10 -5.77
N ALA A 100 0.33 0.63 -5.37
CA ALA A 100 0.47 1.74 -4.45
C ALA A 100 0.62 1.14 -3.04
N LEU A 101 1.78 1.32 -2.43
CA LEU A 101 2.08 0.80 -1.09
C LEU A 101 1.97 1.92 -0.08
N HIS A 102 1.37 1.66 1.08
CA HIS A 102 1.50 2.51 2.26
C HIS A 102 1.38 1.70 3.54
N ASN A 103 1.60 2.34 4.70
CA ASN A 103 1.22 1.77 5.99
C ASN A 103 -0.08 2.39 6.51
N HIS A 104 -0.82 1.61 7.28
CA HIS A 104 -1.72 2.15 8.28
C HIS A 104 -1.03 2.13 9.65
N PRO A 105 -1.19 3.19 10.45
CA PRO A 105 -0.63 3.20 11.81
C PRO A 105 -1.23 2.16 12.76
N TYR A 106 -2.31 1.48 12.39
CA TYR A 106 -2.88 0.36 13.13
C TYR A 106 -3.62 -0.55 12.16
N GLU A 107 -4.08 -1.70 12.64
CA GLU A 107 -4.93 -2.62 11.88
C GLU A 107 -6.33 -2.00 11.61
N GLY A 108 -6.40 -1.10 10.63
CA GLY A 108 -7.62 -0.43 10.15
C GLY A 108 -7.86 -0.71 8.68
N HIS A 109 -9.12 -0.60 8.24
CA HIS A 109 -9.51 -0.77 6.84
C HIS A 109 -8.97 0.34 5.94
N LEU A 110 -8.84 0.07 4.64
CA LEU A 110 -8.57 1.08 3.62
C LEU A 110 -9.62 2.19 3.68
N SER A 111 -9.15 3.44 3.63
CA SER A 111 -9.98 4.62 3.68
C SER A 111 -10.62 4.92 2.32
N ASP A 112 -11.67 5.76 2.32
CA ASP A 112 -12.25 6.28 1.08
C ASP A 112 -11.21 6.99 0.20
N GLY A 113 -10.20 7.60 0.82
CA GLY A 113 -9.07 8.23 0.13
C GLY A 113 -8.25 7.22 -0.64
N ASP A 114 -7.95 6.06 -0.03
CA ASP A 114 -7.18 4.99 -0.66
C ASP A 114 -7.91 4.41 -1.87
N LEU A 115 -9.22 4.15 -1.74
CA LEU A 115 -10.03 3.61 -2.83
C LEU A 115 -10.12 4.58 -4.00
N ARG A 116 -10.33 5.88 -3.74
CA ARG A 116 -10.36 6.92 -4.78
C ARG A 116 -9.01 7.13 -5.43
N MET A 117 -7.94 7.16 -4.63
CA MET A 117 -6.57 7.36 -5.11
C MET A 117 -6.19 6.29 -6.12
N ILE A 118 -6.36 5.01 -5.79
CA ILE A 118 -5.97 3.93 -6.71
C ILE A 118 -6.85 3.88 -7.96
N VAL A 119 -8.12 4.27 -7.85
CA VAL A 119 -9.00 4.43 -9.01
C VAL A 119 -8.53 5.57 -9.91
N SER A 120 -8.08 6.69 -9.35
CA SER A 120 -7.45 7.76 -10.13
C SER A 120 -6.20 7.25 -10.85
N MET A 121 -5.33 6.52 -10.15
CA MET A 121 -4.09 5.98 -10.74
C MET A 121 -4.37 4.98 -11.86
N GLY A 122 -5.43 4.17 -11.76
CA GLY A 122 -5.85 3.26 -12.83
C GLY A 122 -6.31 3.98 -14.10
N ARG A 123 -6.83 5.21 -14.00
CA ARG A 123 -7.16 6.05 -15.17
C ARG A 123 -5.91 6.57 -15.88
N VAL A 124 -4.81 6.78 -15.14
CA VAL A 124 -3.54 7.29 -15.67
C VAL A 124 -2.70 6.17 -16.26
N HIS A 125 -2.55 5.05 -15.55
CA HIS A 125 -1.61 3.98 -15.91
C HIS A 125 -2.25 2.77 -16.58
N GLY A 126 -3.58 2.71 -16.57
CA GLY A 126 -4.33 1.50 -16.87
C GLY A 126 -4.53 0.62 -15.64
N TRP A 127 -5.49 -0.28 -15.73
CA TRP A 127 -5.96 -1.11 -14.62
C TRP A 127 -5.25 -2.46 -14.50
N VAL A 128 -4.69 -2.93 -15.61
CA VAL A 128 -4.05 -4.24 -15.73
C VAL A 128 -2.82 -4.09 -16.63
N MET A 129 -1.69 -4.60 -16.16
CA MET A 129 -0.41 -4.51 -16.83
C MET A 129 0.03 -5.90 -17.30
N GLU A 130 0.55 -5.97 -18.52
CA GLU A 130 1.24 -7.16 -19.04
C GLU A 130 2.71 -7.11 -18.59
N LEU A 131 3.10 -7.99 -17.67
CA LEU A 131 4.43 -8.07 -17.07
C LEU A 131 4.98 -9.48 -17.27
N GLY A 132 6.03 -9.63 -18.09
CA GLY A 132 6.65 -10.95 -18.35
C GLY A 132 5.66 -12.01 -18.86
N GLY A 133 4.64 -11.61 -19.65
CA GLY A 133 3.59 -12.50 -20.16
C GLY A 133 2.46 -12.82 -19.17
N ARG A 134 2.39 -12.12 -18.03
CA ARG A 134 1.32 -12.25 -17.04
C ARG A 134 0.56 -10.93 -16.91
N LYS A 135 -0.77 -11.02 -16.82
CA LYS A 135 -1.62 -9.90 -16.44
C LYS A 135 -1.58 -9.71 -14.93
N VAL A 136 -1.15 -8.54 -14.49
CA VAL A 136 -1.12 -8.14 -13.08
C VAL A 136 -2.03 -6.92 -12.92
N PRO A 137 -3.05 -6.97 -12.05
CA PRO A 137 -3.91 -5.82 -11.81
C PRO A 137 -3.21 -4.79 -10.92
N LEU A 138 -3.43 -3.51 -11.22
CA LEU A 138 -3.09 -2.41 -10.32
C LEU A 138 -3.83 -2.62 -8.99
N SER A 139 -3.16 -2.45 -7.85
CA SER A 139 -3.79 -2.53 -6.53
C SER A 139 -3.21 -1.50 -5.56
N ILE A 140 -3.92 -1.23 -4.47
CA ILE A 140 -3.38 -0.50 -3.31
C ILE A 140 -3.24 -1.47 -2.14
N VAL A 141 -2.15 -1.32 -1.39
CA VAL A 141 -1.80 -2.17 -0.25
C VAL A 141 -1.42 -1.32 0.96
N ALA A 142 -2.12 -1.55 2.08
CA ALA A 142 -1.86 -0.90 3.37
C ALA A 142 -1.29 -1.90 4.38
N PHE A 143 -0.02 -1.80 4.71
CA PHE A 143 0.64 -2.64 5.71
C PHE A 143 0.29 -2.21 7.14
N PHE A 144 0.24 -3.15 8.07
CA PHE A 144 0.05 -2.85 9.49
C PHE A 144 0.90 -3.74 10.40
N SER A 145 1.10 -3.26 11.63
CA SER A 145 1.71 -3.99 12.73
C SER A 145 0.81 -3.93 13.97
N ASN A 146 0.64 -5.07 14.62
CA ASN A 146 0.03 -5.31 15.91
C ASN A 146 1.07 -5.59 17.01
N SER A 147 2.36 -5.41 16.70
CA SER A 147 3.46 -5.47 17.66
C SER A 147 3.35 -4.35 18.69
N ASP A 148 3.74 -4.66 19.92
CA ASP A 148 3.97 -3.67 20.97
C ASP A 148 5.44 -3.17 20.98
N ASP A 149 6.34 -3.83 20.23
CA ASP A 149 7.69 -3.35 19.93
C ASP A 149 7.61 -2.34 18.78
N LEU A 150 7.70 -1.06 19.14
CA LEU A 150 7.64 0.05 18.19
C LEU A 150 8.99 0.38 17.55
N ASP A 151 10.08 -0.10 18.14
CA ASP A 151 11.42 0.09 17.59
C ASP A 151 11.68 -0.95 16.48
N HIS A 152 11.04 -2.12 16.58
CA HIS A 152 11.10 -3.19 15.59
C HIS A 152 9.71 -3.76 15.29
N PRO A 153 8.82 -2.99 14.64
CA PRO A 153 7.47 -3.44 14.35
C PRO A 153 7.47 -4.61 13.36
N SER A 154 6.69 -5.65 13.68
CA SER A 154 6.51 -6.79 12.79
C SER A 154 5.60 -6.44 11.61
N CYS A 155 5.81 -7.12 10.48
CA CYS A 155 4.84 -7.15 9.39
C CYS A 155 3.75 -8.19 9.69
N ASP A 156 2.67 -7.78 10.35
CA ASP A 156 1.60 -8.72 10.75
C ASP A 156 0.57 -8.94 9.65
N GLY A 157 0.41 -7.95 8.77
CA GLY A 157 -0.41 -8.08 7.60
C GLY A 157 -0.59 -6.84 6.77
N PHE A 158 -1.50 -6.95 5.81
CA PHE A 158 -1.90 -5.83 4.98
C PHE A 158 -3.34 -5.95 4.49
N PHE A 159 -3.93 -4.80 4.19
CA PHE A 159 -5.18 -4.70 3.44
C PHE A 159 -4.86 -4.48 1.97
N GLN A 160 -5.67 -5.04 1.08
CA GLN A 160 -5.52 -4.88 -0.36
C GLN A 160 -6.87 -4.55 -0.99
N TYR A 161 -6.85 -3.60 -1.91
CA TYR A 161 -7.96 -3.33 -2.82
C TYR A 161 -7.51 -3.49 -4.27
N ILE A 162 -8.25 -4.28 -5.05
CA ILE A 162 -8.04 -4.49 -6.48
C ILE A 162 -9.19 -3.85 -7.26
N PRO A 163 -9.00 -2.68 -7.90
CA PRO A 163 -10.10 -1.96 -8.56
C PRO A 163 -10.81 -2.75 -9.65
N VAL A 164 -10.09 -3.55 -10.43
CA VAL A 164 -10.68 -4.29 -11.56
C VAL A 164 -11.61 -5.42 -11.14
N THR A 165 -11.40 -6.01 -9.95
CA THR A 165 -12.30 -7.05 -9.39
C THR A 165 -13.24 -6.50 -8.33
N GLY A 166 -12.95 -5.31 -7.80
CA GLY A 166 -13.66 -4.73 -6.67
C GLY A 166 -13.30 -5.37 -5.33
N GLU A 167 -12.41 -6.36 -5.27
CA GLU A 167 -12.17 -7.14 -4.07
C GLU A 167 -11.41 -6.34 -3.00
N LEU A 168 -11.97 -6.31 -1.79
CA LEU A 168 -11.32 -5.87 -0.56
C LEU A 168 -10.89 -7.08 0.25
N MET A 169 -9.60 -7.16 0.53
CA MET A 169 -8.99 -8.29 1.20
C MET A 169 -8.12 -7.85 2.36
N LYS A 170 -7.98 -8.74 3.34
CA LYS A 170 -6.99 -8.68 4.40
C LYS A 170 -6.10 -9.91 4.30
N TRP A 171 -4.81 -9.69 4.41
CA TRP A 171 -3.78 -10.70 4.41
C TRP A 171 -3.06 -10.67 5.74
N THR A 172 -2.96 -11.80 6.42
CA THR A 172 -2.22 -11.92 7.69
C THR A 172 -1.25 -13.09 7.66
N GLY A 173 -0.15 -12.98 8.41
CA GLY A 173 0.77 -14.10 8.60
C GLY A 173 0.04 -15.34 9.13
N GLY A 174 0.22 -16.47 8.46
CA GLY A 174 -0.31 -17.77 8.85
C GLY A 174 0.68 -18.54 9.72
N LEU A 175 0.16 -19.43 10.59
CA LEU A 175 0.92 -20.19 11.60
C LEU A 175 2.05 -21.10 11.05
N ARG A 176 2.14 -21.29 9.73
CA ARG A 176 3.14 -22.16 9.06
C ARG A 176 3.95 -21.44 7.97
N GLY A 177 4.09 -20.12 8.04
CA GLY A 177 4.94 -19.36 7.11
C GLY A 177 4.30 -19.05 5.76
N GLY A 178 2.97 -19.07 5.68
CA GLY A 178 2.21 -18.64 4.49
C GLY A 178 1.22 -17.53 4.82
N TRP A 179 0.64 -16.89 3.82
CA TRP A 179 -0.34 -15.82 4.02
C TRP A 179 -1.76 -16.36 4.09
N ARG A 180 -2.51 -15.93 5.09
CA ARG A 180 -3.95 -16.16 5.18
C ARG A 180 -4.68 -14.97 4.55
N GLN A 181 -5.53 -15.27 3.58
CA GLN A 181 -6.43 -14.30 2.97
C GLN A 181 -7.80 -14.34 3.64
N GLU A 182 -8.36 -13.16 3.88
CA GLU A 182 -9.75 -12.94 4.31
C GLU A 182 -10.38 -11.93 3.34
N VAL A 183 -11.48 -12.31 2.69
CA VAL A 183 -12.26 -11.39 1.85
C VAL A 183 -13.18 -10.59 2.77
N LEU A 184 -12.99 -9.28 2.77
CA LEU A 184 -13.76 -8.35 3.59
C LEU A 184 -15.04 -7.87 2.89
N GLY A 185 -15.01 -7.82 1.56
CA GLY A 185 -16.16 -7.41 0.75
C GLY A 185 -15.78 -7.06 -0.68
N THR A 186 -16.75 -6.49 -1.39
CA THR A 186 -16.60 -6.03 -2.78
C THR A 186 -17.04 -4.59 -2.91
N VAL A 187 -16.16 -3.75 -3.45
CA VAL A 187 -16.44 -2.36 -3.82
C VAL A 187 -17.14 -2.35 -5.17
N THR A 188 -18.36 -1.79 -5.20
CA THR A 188 -19.08 -1.50 -6.43
C THR A 188 -19.17 0.01 -6.61
N TRP A 189 -18.45 0.55 -7.60
CA TRP A 189 -18.55 1.96 -7.99
C TRP A 189 -19.89 2.20 -8.69
N GLN A 190 -20.60 3.21 -8.22
CA GLN A 190 -21.88 3.67 -8.79
C GLN A 190 -21.63 4.80 -9.79
N ASP A 191 -20.65 5.65 -9.49
CA ASP A 191 -20.12 6.69 -10.37
C ASP A 191 -18.66 6.98 -10.01
N GLU A 192 -18.09 8.08 -10.53
CA GLU A 192 -16.69 8.44 -10.28
C GLU A 192 -16.36 8.77 -8.82
N THR A 193 -17.37 9.05 -8.01
CA THR A 193 -17.25 9.56 -6.65
C THR A 193 -18.04 8.77 -5.62
N HIS A 194 -18.96 7.90 -6.03
CA HIS A 194 -19.77 7.11 -5.11
C HIS A 194 -19.54 5.62 -5.37
N TYR A 195 -19.39 4.88 -4.28
CA TYR A 195 -19.34 3.43 -4.29
C TYR A 195 -20.10 2.89 -3.08
N ARG A 196 -20.42 1.60 -3.13
CA ARG A 196 -20.85 0.82 -1.97
C ARG A 196 -19.87 -0.30 -1.72
N ILE A 197 -19.75 -0.70 -0.47
CA ILE A 197 -19.03 -1.91 -0.07
C ILE A 197 -20.08 -2.93 0.33
N ASP A 198 -20.17 -4.01 -0.43
CA ASP A 198 -20.98 -5.17 -0.06
C ASP A 198 -20.07 -6.09 0.78
N GLY A 199 -20.23 -6.01 2.11
CA GLY A 199 -19.48 -6.82 3.06
C GLY A 199 -19.86 -8.30 3.00
N LYS A 200 -18.99 -9.16 3.55
CA LYS A 200 -19.26 -10.60 3.72
C LYS A 200 -19.91 -10.93 5.05
#